data_AF-A0AAU4FLZ1-F1
#
_entry.id   AF-A0AAU4FLZ1-F1
#
_cell.length_a   1.000
_cell.length_b   1.000
_cell.length_c   1.000
_cell.angle_alpha   90.00
_cell.angle_beta   90.00
_cell.angle_gamma   90.00
#
_symmetry.space_group_name_H-M   'P 1'
#
loop_
_entity.id
_entity.type
_entity.pdbx_description
1 polymer ?
#
loop_
_entity_poly.entity_id
_entity_poly.type
_entity_poly.pdbx_seq_one_letter_code
_entity_poly.pdbx_strand_id
1 'polypeptide(L)'
;MILTRGARIAGAVICVLLALTAVSWIVRDLTTADGPVQLWRFWEAGPSGETQAFLTTTLYDLMLVVVYVFTAVAALRSSVAGSALVSAAVITAMLRLPGLWVQNADWMSHWSSDELRFRAVLSTLVAIAGALALVIIASAGRRPAESPHEALPAGPVRGAGVAAGVLLALAGAAGAGWEIYWVRTTLGVSAAAYAHRFTGEAGIFMPLLGIPAGWLSVLMALLCLVAAVGAFARAPFARPLGLVAAAGLTASGALSLSLVLRLDLLTHFADRGLREQLSIAGGLFDLLAGVVVLLVLAGRGDSAGAGGALPFRPRPGSYGHAGPGGGGYGPPPPSSPPPGW
;
A
#
# COMPACT_ATOMS: atom_id res chain seq x y z
N MET A 1 -5.34 -10.66 -17.87
CA MET A 1 -4.70 -9.62 -18.69
C MET A 1 -3.37 -9.25 -18.08
N ILE A 2 -2.36 -9.04 -18.90
CA ILE A 2 -0.97 -8.74 -18.51
C ILE A 2 -0.57 -7.43 -19.16
N LEU A 3 0.40 -6.71 -18.59
CA LEU A 3 0.91 -5.49 -19.21
C LEU A 3 1.92 -5.78 -20.33
N THR A 4 1.86 -5.00 -21.40
CA THR A 4 2.90 -5.00 -22.44
C THR A 4 4.26 -4.59 -21.86
N ARG A 5 5.36 -5.03 -22.50
CA ARG A 5 6.72 -4.68 -22.06
C ARG A 5 6.93 -3.16 -21.98
N GLY A 6 6.43 -2.41 -22.97
CA GLY A 6 6.50 -0.95 -23.00
C GLY A 6 5.78 -0.32 -21.80
N ALA A 7 4.55 -0.75 -21.50
CA ALA A 7 3.79 -0.27 -20.36
C ALA A 7 4.48 -0.58 -19.02
N ARG A 8 5.10 -1.75 -18.89
CA ARG A 8 5.86 -2.14 -17.68
C ARG A 8 7.08 -1.25 -17.45
N ILE A 9 7.85 -0.95 -18.50
CA ILE A 9 9.02 -0.09 -18.41
C ILE A 9 8.59 1.35 -18.10
N ALA A 10 7.61 1.89 -18.82
CA ALA A 10 7.10 3.24 -18.58
C ALA A 10 6.57 3.41 -17.15
N GLY A 11 5.78 2.45 -16.66
CA GLY A 11 5.28 2.45 -15.29
C GLY A 11 6.42 2.40 -14.26
N ALA A 12 7.44 1.56 -14.48
CA ALA A 12 8.60 1.50 -13.60
C ALA A 12 9.40 2.82 -13.58
N VAL A 13 9.61 3.45 -14.73
CA VAL A 13 10.29 4.74 -14.84
C VAL A 13 9.53 5.82 -14.05
N ILE A 14 8.21 5.91 -14.22
CA ILE A 14 7.39 6.88 -13.46
C ILE A 14 7.50 6.62 -11.95
N CYS A 15 7.42 5.36 -11.51
CA CYS A 15 7.62 5.03 -10.09
C CYS A 15 9.00 5.47 -9.58
N VAL A 16 10.07 5.26 -10.35
CA VAL A 16 11.41 5.72 -9.97
C VAL A 16 11.47 7.25 -9.88
N LEU A 17 10.89 7.98 -10.83
CA LEU A 17 10.84 9.44 -10.80
C LEU A 17 10.07 9.95 -9.57
N LEU A 18 8.93 9.35 -9.24
CA LEU A 18 8.15 9.68 -8.04
C LEU A 18 8.94 9.40 -6.75
N ALA A 19 9.68 8.28 -6.71
CA ALA A 19 10.55 7.94 -5.59
C ALA A 19 11.68 8.97 -5.42
N LEU A 20 12.33 9.37 -6.51
CA LEU A 20 13.41 10.37 -6.48
C LEU A 20 12.90 11.73 -5.97
N THR A 21 11.71 12.16 -6.41
CA THR A 21 11.09 13.40 -5.90
C THR A 21 10.85 13.31 -4.39
N ALA A 22 10.27 12.22 -3.89
CA ALA A 22 10.04 12.04 -2.45
C ALA A 22 11.36 11.95 -1.66
N VAL A 23 12.37 11.24 -2.18
CA VAL A 23 13.70 11.15 -1.58
C VAL A 23 14.37 12.52 -1.51
N SER A 24 14.26 13.37 -2.53
CA SER A 24 14.86 14.71 -2.49
C SER A 24 14.31 15.58 -1.35
N TRP A 25 13.02 15.46 -1.04
CA TRP A 25 12.41 16.14 0.09
C TRP A 25 12.88 15.57 1.42
N ILE A 26 12.99 14.24 1.54
CA ILE A 26 13.51 13.58 2.74
C ILE A 26 14.97 13.97 2.99
N VAL A 27 15.81 13.99 1.96
CA VAL A 27 17.22 14.41 2.05
C VAL A 27 17.34 15.86 2.49
N ARG A 28 16.53 16.75 1.91
CA ARG A 28 16.46 18.16 2.35
C ARG A 28 16.10 18.24 3.83
N ASP A 29 15.06 17.53 4.27
CA ASP A 29 14.63 17.56 5.66
C ASP A 29 15.65 16.94 6.61
N LEU A 30 16.36 15.90 6.21
CA LEU A 30 17.48 15.34 6.99
C LEU A 30 18.59 16.37 7.21
N THR A 31 18.92 17.15 6.18
CA THR A 31 19.92 18.24 6.30
C THR A 31 19.40 19.44 7.09
N THR A 32 18.08 19.65 7.10
CA THR A 32 17.44 20.78 7.79
C THR A 32 17.17 20.48 9.27
N ALA A 33 16.94 19.21 9.60
CA ALA A 33 16.68 18.73 10.95
C ALA A 33 17.97 18.42 11.73
N ASP A 34 19.15 18.58 11.14
CA ASP A 34 20.44 18.17 11.72
C ASP A 34 20.54 16.66 12.03
N GLY A 35 19.84 15.82 11.25
CA GLY A 35 20.00 14.37 11.29
C GLY A 35 18.72 13.54 11.34
N PRO A 36 18.85 12.21 11.29
CA PRO A 36 17.71 11.28 11.20
C PRO A 36 16.90 11.18 12.49
N VAL A 37 17.53 11.38 13.66
CA VAL A 37 16.84 11.29 14.96
C VAL A 37 15.88 12.45 15.12
N GLN A 38 16.30 13.66 14.75
CA GLN A 38 15.49 14.88 14.82
C GLN A 38 14.35 14.82 13.81
N LEU A 39 14.61 14.35 12.58
CA LEU A 39 13.56 14.13 11.59
C LEU A 39 12.52 13.11 12.07
N TRP A 40 12.97 12.00 12.67
CA TRP A 40 12.08 11.01 13.26
C TRP A 40 11.23 11.60 14.40
N ARG A 41 11.85 12.36 15.31
CA ARG A 41 11.14 13.06 16.39
C ARG A 41 10.09 14.05 15.87
N PHE A 42 10.39 14.71 14.76
CA PHE A 42 9.47 15.61 14.08
C PHE A 42 8.27 14.84 13.49
N TRP A 43 8.49 13.68 12.86
CA TRP A 43 7.40 12.87 12.35
C TRP A 43 6.48 12.31 13.45
N GLU A 44 6.99 12.09 14.67
CA GLU A 44 6.19 11.57 15.80
C GLU A 44 5.17 12.57 16.35
N ALA A 45 5.55 13.85 16.50
CA ALA A 45 4.74 14.82 17.25
C ALA A 45 4.71 16.22 16.63
N GLY A 46 5.31 16.43 15.46
CA GLY A 46 5.50 17.74 14.87
C GLY A 46 6.68 18.49 15.49
N PRO A 47 6.74 19.82 15.32
CA PRO A 47 7.90 20.63 15.71
C PRO A 47 8.05 20.63 17.22
N SER A 48 9.23 20.23 17.69
CA SER A 48 9.70 20.53 19.03
C SER A 48 10.31 21.94 19.03
N GLY A 49 10.30 22.63 20.18
CA GLY A 49 10.93 23.95 20.31
C GLY A 49 12.43 24.01 19.97
N GLU A 50 13.06 22.85 19.76
CA GLU A 50 14.46 22.69 19.33
C GLU A 50 14.65 22.88 17.82
N THR A 51 13.63 22.59 17.00
CA THR A 51 13.74 22.70 15.52
C THR A 51 13.08 23.99 15.04
N GLN A 52 13.87 25.03 14.82
CA GLN A 52 13.37 26.31 14.27
C GLN A 52 13.00 26.23 12.78
N ALA A 53 13.46 25.21 12.05
CA ALA A 53 13.29 25.12 10.60
C ALA A 53 12.04 24.32 10.18
N PHE A 54 11.30 24.86 9.22
CA PHE A 54 10.06 24.27 8.70
C PHE A 54 10.35 23.02 7.83
N LEU A 55 10.12 21.84 8.40
CA LEU A 55 10.27 20.56 7.69
C LEU A 55 9.05 20.28 6.80
N THR A 56 9.28 19.52 5.74
CA THR A 56 8.32 19.38 4.63
C THR A 56 7.64 18.02 4.60
N THR A 57 8.33 16.97 5.02
CA THR A 57 7.93 15.58 4.87
C THR A 57 7.31 15.00 6.13
N THR A 58 6.62 13.89 5.93
CA THR A 58 6.04 13.00 6.93
C THR A 58 6.57 11.59 6.73
N LEU A 59 6.32 10.69 7.68
CA LEU A 59 6.65 9.26 7.50
C LEU A 59 5.93 8.63 6.29
N TYR A 60 4.78 9.17 5.86
CA TYR A 60 4.08 8.69 4.68
C TYR A 60 4.82 9.00 3.37
N ASP A 61 5.70 9.99 3.35
CA ASP A 61 6.61 10.23 2.22
C ASP A 61 7.63 9.09 2.11
N LEU A 62 8.18 8.63 3.24
CA LEU A 62 9.06 7.46 3.27
C LEU A 62 8.31 6.19 2.87
N MET A 63 7.08 6.01 3.34
CA MET A 63 6.21 4.92 2.91
C MET A 63 5.99 4.95 1.39
N LEU A 64 5.72 6.12 0.80
CA LEU A 64 5.54 6.27 -0.64
C LEU A 64 6.80 5.89 -1.41
N VAL A 65 8.00 6.27 -0.96
CA VAL A 65 9.28 5.83 -1.56
C VAL A 65 9.34 4.30 -1.63
N VAL A 66 9.04 3.64 -0.50
CA VAL A 66 9.03 2.17 -0.42
C VAL A 66 8.01 1.58 -1.40
N VAL A 67 6.78 2.09 -1.43
CA VAL A 67 5.73 1.66 -2.35
C VAL A 67 6.16 1.83 -3.81
N TYR A 68 6.76 2.95 -4.17
CA TYR A 68 7.24 3.19 -5.53
C TYR A 68 8.35 2.24 -5.95
N VAL A 69 9.34 2.00 -5.10
CA VAL A 69 10.44 1.07 -5.38
C VAL A 69 9.90 -0.35 -5.59
N PHE A 70 9.06 -0.84 -4.68
CA PHE A 70 8.47 -2.18 -4.83
C PHE A 70 7.53 -2.27 -6.02
N THR A 71 6.79 -1.21 -6.34
CA THR A 71 5.93 -1.16 -7.53
C THR A 71 6.74 -1.16 -8.81
N ALA A 72 7.87 -0.45 -8.88
CA ALA A 72 8.79 -0.48 -10.02
C ALA A 72 9.35 -1.90 -10.23
N VAL A 73 9.79 -2.54 -9.14
CA VAL A 73 10.26 -3.94 -9.17
C VAL A 73 9.15 -4.88 -9.62
N ALA A 74 7.94 -4.74 -9.07
CA ALA A 74 6.77 -5.55 -9.46
C ALA A 74 6.38 -5.33 -10.92
N ALA A 75 6.45 -4.08 -11.41
CA ALA A 75 6.20 -3.75 -12.81
C ALA A 75 7.17 -4.52 -13.72
N LEU A 76 8.45 -4.59 -13.36
CA LEU A 76 9.48 -5.26 -14.16
C LEU A 76 9.53 -6.79 -13.98
N ARG A 77 9.01 -7.35 -12.89
CA ARG A 77 9.22 -8.77 -12.54
C ARG A 77 7.95 -9.59 -12.29
N SER A 78 6.76 -8.98 -12.21
CA SER A 78 5.53 -9.66 -11.78
C SER A 78 4.40 -9.54 -12.80
N SER A 79 3.54 -10.56 -12.84
CA SER A 79 2.27 -10.54 -13.58
C SER A 79 1.23 -9.59 -12.94
N VAL A 80 1.41 -9.26 -11.66
CA VAL A 80 0.54 -8.37 -10.86
C VAL A 80 0.85 -6.88 -11.08
N ALA A 81 1.72 -6.57 -12.07
CA ALA A 81 2.20 -5.24 -12.39
C ALA A 81 1.06 -4.20 -12.55
N GLY A 82 -0.02 -4.55 -13.25
CA GLY A 82 -1.14 -3.62 -13.50
C GLY A 82 -1.82 -3.16 -12.21
N SER A 83 -2.16 -4.09 -11.32
CA SER A 83 -2.76 -3.75 -10.04
C SER A 83 -1.78 -3.06 -9.10
N ALA A 84 -0.47 -3.38 -9.15
CA ALA A 84 0.53 -2.67 -8.37
C ALA A 84 0.64 -1.20 -8.78
N LEU A 85 0.70 -0.91 -10.09
CA LEU A 85 0.71 0.46 -10.62
C LEU A 85 -0.56 1.23 -10.23
N VAL A 86 -1.74 0.60 -10.32
CA VAL A 86 -3.00 1.22 -9.90
C VAL A 86 -3.03 1.48 -8.40
N SER A 87 -2.61 0.53 -7.56
CA SER A 87 -2.54 0.73 -6.11
C SER A 87 -1.59 1.87 -5.74
N ALA A 88 -0.40 1.93 -6.35
CA ALA A 88 0.55 3.02 -6.16
C ALA A 88 -0.01 4.36 -6.64
N ALA A 89 -0.71 4.39 -7.77
CA ALA A 89 -1.36 5.58 -8.28
C ALA A 89 -2.45 6.10 -7.35
N VAL A 90 -3.34 5.21 -6.89
CA VAL A 90 -4.45 5.56 -5.99
C VAL A 90 -3.90 6.13 -4.68
N ILE A 91 -2.95 5.46 -4.02
CA ILE A 91 -2.40 5.97 -2.76
C ILE A 91 -1.65 7.29 -2.97
N THR A 92 -0.92 7.45 -4.07
CA THR A 92 -0.24 8.71 -4.41
C THR A 92 -1.21 9.84 -4.59
N ALA A 93 -2.24 9.65 -5.43
CA ALA A 93 -3.25 10.65 -5.68
C ALA A 93 -3.95 11.05 -4.38
N MET A 94 -4.37 10.07 -3.57
CA MET A 94 -5.10 10.34 -2.33
C MET A 94 -4.24 11.06 -1.27
N LEU A 95 -2.96 10.71 -1.13
CA LEU A 95 -2.08 11.39 -0.18
C LEU A 95 -1.66 12.79 -0.66
N ARG A 96 -1.61 13.03 -1.98
CA ARG A 96 -1.16 14.32 -2.55
C ARG A 96 -2.29 15.28 -2.86
N LEU A 97 -3.53 14.79 -2.98
CA LEU A 97 -4.70 15.61 -3.29
C LEU A 97 -4.87 16.78 -2.30
N PRO A 98 -4.68 16.60 -0.97
CA PRO A 98 -4.75 17.72 -0.03
C PRO A 98 -3.74 18.83 -0.25
N GLY A 99 -2.58 18.50 -0.82
CA GLY A 99 -1.56 19.50 -1.15
C GLY A 99 -2.10 20.60 -2.07
N LEU A 100 -3.13 20.33 -2.89
CA LEU A 100 -3.70 21.32 -3.80
C LEU A 100 -4.40 22.49 -3.10
N TRP A 101 -5.01 22.26 -1.93
CA TRP A 101 -5.66 23.34 -1.17
C TRP A 101 -4.82 23.78 0.03
N VAL A 102 -4.13 22.85 0.70
CA VAL A 102 -3.30 23.16 1.88
C VAL A 102 -2.13 24.08 1.50
N GLN A 103 -1.39 23.73 0.43
CA GLN A 103 -0.18 24.48 0.08
C GLN A 103 -0.50 25.88 -0.47
N ASN A 104 -1.74 26.11 -0.93
CA ASN A 104 -2.22 27.40 -1.40
C ASN A 104 -2.96 28.20 -0.31
N ALA A 105 -3.07 27.69 0.90
CA ALA A 105 -3.76 28.38 1.98
C ALA A 105 -2.97 29.59 2.48
N ASP A 106 -3.67 30.68 2.80
CA ASP A 106 -3.06 31.96 3.21
C ASP A 106 -2.18 31.80 4.46
N TRP A 107 -2.59 30.96 5.41
CA TRP A 107 -1.83 30.73 6.63
C TRP A 107 -0.46 30.07 6.35
N MET A 108 -0.32 29.29 5.28
CA MET A 108 0.93 28.61 4.89
C MET A 108 2.02 29.60 4.45
N SER A 109 1.63 30.80 3.99
CA SER A 109 2.56 31.88 3.61
C SER A 109 3.38 32.39 4.80
N HIS A 110 2.88 32.25 6.02
CA HIS A 110 3.55 32.71 7.23
C HIS A 110 4.68 31.77 7.67
N TRP A 111 4.65 30.51 7.23
CA TRP A 111 5.55 29.45 7.71
C TRP A 111 6.58 29.00 6.68
N SER A 112 6.41 29.37 5.41
CA SER A 112 7.28 28.91 4.31
C SER A 112 7.58 30.03 3.33
N SER A 113 8.82 30.07 2.83
CA SER A 113 9.20 30.97 1.73
C SER A 113 8.43 30.63 0.45
N ASP A 114 8.12 31.64 -0.35
CA ASP A 114 7.41 31.46 -1.63
C ASP A 114 8.07 30.45 -2.57
N GLU A 115 9.40 30.46 -2.65
CA GLU A 115 10.16 29.51 -3.49
C GLU A 115 9.96 28.06 -3.05
N LEU A 116 10.00 27.80 -1.74
CA LEU A 116 9.79 26.46 -1.19
C LEU A 116 8.37 25.96 -1.45
N ARG A 117 7.39 26.85 -1.28
CA ARG A 117 5.98 26.59 -1.53
C ARG A 117 5.72 26.30 -3.01
N PHE A 118 6.31 27.09 -3.91
CA PHE A 118 6.23 26.85 -5.35
C PHE A 118 6.78 25.46 -5.73
N ARG A 119 7.95 25.09 -5.20
CA ARG A 119 8.52 23.75 -5.41
C ARG A 119 7.62 22.65 -4.86
N ALA A 120 7.01 22.84 -3.70
CA ALA A 120 6.09 21.88 -3.11
C ALA A 120 4.85 21.68 -3.98
N VAL A 121 4.21 22.77 -4.42
CA VAL A 121 3.05 22.74 -5.34
C VAL A 121 3.42 22.04 -6.64
N LEU A 122 4.57 22.38 -7.24
CA LEU A 122 5.04 21.72 -8.45
C LEU A 122 5.25 20.21 -8.23
N SER A 123 5.84 19.81 -7.11
CA SER A 123 6.04 18.41 -6.78
C SER A 123 4.71 17.66 -6.54
N THR A 124 3.72 18.31 -5.93
CA THR A 124 2.35 17.78 -5.75
C THR A 124 1.70 17.55 -7.11
N LEU A 125 1.77 18.52 -8.02
CA LEU A 125 1.23 18.41 -9.38
C LEU A 125 1.93 17.30 -10.18
N VAL A 126 3.26 17.20 -10.10
CA VAL A 126 4.02 16.11 -10.72
C VAL A 126 3.60 14.75 -10.14
N ALA A 127 3.37 14.65 -8.83
CA ALA A 127 2.93 13.41 -8.21
C ALA A 127 1.52 12.99 -8.66
N ILE A 128 0.59 13.93 -8.76
CA ILE A 128 -0.78 13.68 -9.26
C ILE A 128 -0.76 13.31 -10.74
N ALA A 129 0.02 14.03 -11.57
CA ALA A 129 0.19 13.70 -12.98
C ALA A 129 0.82 12.32 -13.17
N GLY A 130 1.83 11.98 -12.36
CA GLY A 130 2.44 10.66 -12.31
C GLY A 130 1.43 9.57 -11.94
N ALA A 131 0.61 9.79 -10.92
CA ALA A 131 -0.47 8.88 -10.54
C ALA A 131 -1.47 8.65 -11.70
N LEU A 132 -1.91 9.73 -12.37
CA LEU A 132 -2.79 9.62 -13.52
C LEU A 132 -2.14 8.83 -14.66
N ALA A 133 -0.88 9.11 -14.97
CA ALA A 133 -0.11 8.39 -15.99
C ALA A 133 0.01 6.90 -15.65
N LEU A 134 0.24 6.54 -14.38
CA LEU A 134 0.27 5.14 -13.93
C LEU A 134 -1.07 4.43 -14.15
N VAL A 135 -2.21 5.09 -13.89
CA VAL A 135 -3.54 4.53 -14.18
C VAL A 135 -3.74 4.32 -15.68
N ILE A 136 -3.38 5.31 -16.51
CA ILE A 136 -3.48 5.23 -17.97
C ILE A 136 -2.62 4.09 -18.51
N ILE A 137 -1.37 3.98 -18.06
CA ILE A 137 -0.47 2.89 -18.46
C ILE A 137 -1.03 1.53 -18.05
N ALA A 138 -1.59 1.43 -16.84
CA ALA A 138 -2.15 0.20 -16.33
C ALA A 138 -3.47 -0.21 -17.01
N SER A 139 -4.21 0.73 -17.60
CA SER A 139 -5.46 0.47 -18.33
C SER A 139 -5.20 0.23 -19.82
N ALA A 140 -4.48 1.14 -20.50
CA ALA A 140 -4.19 1.08 -21.93
C ALA A 140 -3.14 0.03 -22.28
N GLY A 141 -2.23 -0.29 -21.36
CA GLY A 141 -1.16 -1.27 -21.58
C GLY A 141 -1.60 -2.73 -21.45
N ARG A 142 -2.89 -3.01 -21.21
CA ARG A 142 -3.40 -4.37 -20.98
C ARG A 142 -3.46 -5.14 -22.29
N ARG A 143 -2.92 -6.37 -22.27
CA ARG A 143 -3.10 -7.37 -23.33
C ARG A 143 -3.72 -8.67 -22.80
N PRO A 144 -4.44 -9.43 -23.63
CA PRO A 144 -4.82 -10.81 -23.34
C PRO A 144 -3.58 -11.69 -23.09
N ALA A 145 -3.72 -12.72 -22.28
CA ALA A 145 -2.68 -13.75 -22.19
C ALA A 145 -2.79 -14.63 -23.44
N GLU A 146 -1.69 -14.77 -24.19
CA GLU A 146 -1.70 -15.45 -25.49
C GLU A 146 -1.34 -16.93 -25.36
N SER A 147 -0.71 -17.33 -24.26
CA SER A 147 -0.31 -18.73 -24.02
C SER A 147 -0.82 -19.27 -22.68
N PRO A 148 -1.19 -20.57 -22.58
CA PRO A 148 -1.57 -21.20 -21.32
C PRO A 148 -0.45 -21.22 -20.26
N HIS A 149 0.80 -20.96 -20.66
CA HIS A 149 1.98 -20.96 -19.78
C HIS A 149 2.27 -19.55 -19.23
N GLU A 150 1.54 -18.53 -19.68
CA GLU A 150 1.71 -17.15 -19.21
C GLU A 150 1.03 -17.00 -17.84
N ALA A 151 1.81 -16.72 -16.80
CA ALA A 151 1.30 -16.65 -15.43
C ALA A 151 0.28 -15.51 -15.27
N LEU A 152 -0.99 -15.86 -15.03
CA LEU A 152 -2.01 -14.87 -14.68
C LEU A 152 -1.75 -14.26 -13.29
N PRO A 153 -2.27 -13.04 -13.02
CA PRO A 153 -2.24 -12.46 -11.69
C PRO A 153 -2.97 -13.37 -10.69
N ALA A 154 -2.21 -13.98 -9.78
CA ALA A 154 -2.72 -14.81 -8.70
C ALA A 154 -3.22 -13.97 -7.52
N GLY A 155 -4.37 -14.35 -6.96
CA GLY A 155 -4.84 -13.84 -5.67
C GLY A 155 -4.02 -14.39 -4.49
N PRO A 156 -4.25 -13.87 -3.27
CA PRO A 156 -3.63 -14.43 -2.08
C PRO A 156 -4.08 -15.88 -1.82
N VAL A 157 -3.18 -16.69 -1.24
CA VAL A 157 -3.48 -18.06 -0.76
C VAL A 157 -4.64 -18.01 0.22
N ARG A 158 -5.54 -19.00 0.24
CA ARG A 158 -6.80 -18.95 1.03
C ARG A 158 -6.58 -18.56 2.50
N GLY A 159 -5.61 -19.19 3.18
CA GLY A 159 -5.30 -18.87 4.58
C GLY A 159 -4.73 -17.46 4.75
N ALA A 160 -3.82 -17.06 3.87
CA ALA A 160 -3.22 -15.74 3.86
C ALA A 160 -4.25 -14.62 3.59
N GLY A 161 -5.14 -14.84 2.63
CA GLY A 161 -6.21 -13.90 2.27
C GLY A 161 -7.22 -13.70 3.40
N VAL A 162 -7.61 -14.77 4.11
CA VAL A 162 -8.52 -14.65 5.26
C VAL A 162 -7.84 -13.92 6.42
N ALA A 163 -6.61 -14.30 6.77
CA ALA A 163 -5.88 -13.64 7.87
C ALA A 163 -5.66 -12.14 7.57
N ALA A 164 -5.19 -11.81 6.37
CA ALA A 164 -5.03 -10.43 5.95
C ALA A 164 -6.37 -9.68 5.90
N GLY A 165 -7.43 -10.31 5.38
CA GLY A 165 -8.76 -9.74 5.32
C GLY A 165 -9.32 -9.39 6.68
N VAL A 166 -9.18 -10.28 7.67
CA VAL A 166 -9.64 -10.04 9.05
C VAL A 166 -8.86 -8.89 9.69
N LEU A 167 -7.53 -8.92 9.63
CA LEU A 167 -6.71 -7.87 10.24
C LEU A 167 -6.97 -6.49 9.62
N LEU A 168 -7.07 -6.42 8.29
CA LEU A 168 -7.39 -5.18 7.58
C LEU A 168 -8.84 -4.72 7.85
N ALA A 169 -9.80 -5.64 7.96
CA ALA A 169 -11.17 -5.28 8.31
C ALA A 169 -11.25 -4.70 9.73
N LEU A 170 -10.55 -5.30 10.68
CA LEU A 170 -10.47 -4.81 12.06
C LEU A 170 -9.79 -3.43 12.13
N ALA A 171 -8.66 -3.24 11.44
CA ALA A 171 -7.98 -1.94 11.39
C ALA A 171 -8.86 -0.87 10.74
N GLY A 172 -9.50 -1.19 9.62
CA GLY A 172 -10.45 -0.30 8.96
C GLY A 172 -11.65 0.06 9.83
N ALA A 173 -12.22 -0.92 10.55
CA ALA A 173 -13.32 -0.70 11.47
C ALA A 173 -12.93 0.13 12.69
N ALA A 174 -11.74 -0.11 13.27
CA ALA A 174 -11.20 0.68 14.37
C ALA A 174 -10.97 2.15 13.95
N GLY A 175 -10.36 2.36 12.77
CA GLY A 175 -10.19 3.69 12.19
C GLY A 175 -11.52 4.41 11.93
N ALA A 176 -12.50 3.71 11.35
CA ALA A 176 -13.85 4.25 11.15
C ALA A 176 -14.55 4.58 12.49
N GLY A 177 -14.36 3.75 13.51
CA GLY A 177 -14.87 4.01 14.86
C GLY A 177 -14.29 5.27 15.48
N TRP A 178 -12.98 5.50 15.31
CA TRP A 178 -12.32 6.74 15.74
C TRP A 178 -12.85 7.96 14.98
N GLU A 179 -13.11 7.85 13.68
CA GLU A 179 -13.71 8.95 12.93
C GLU A 179 -15.15 9.23 13.36
N ILE A 180 -15.96 8.21 13.64
CA ILE A 180 -17.31 8.39 14.22
C ILE A 180 -17.22 9.07 15.59
N TYR A 181 -16.23 8.71 16.41
CA TYR A 181 -15.98 9.37 17.68
C TYR A 181 -15.64 10.86 17.49
N TRP A 182 -14.75 11.19 16.55
CA TRP A 182 -14.39 12.57 16.24
C TRP A 182 -15.56 13.37 15.68
N VAL A 183 -16.35 12.79 14.77
CA VAL A 183 -17.61 13.34 14.27
C VAL A 183 -18.51 13.73 15.43
N ARG A 184 -18.80 12.80 16.36
CA ARG A 184 -19.71 13.05 17.49
C ARG A 184 -19.16 14.09 18.46
N THR A 185 -17.87 14.01 18.78
CA THR A 185 -17.25 14.89 19.77
C THR A 185 -17.08 16.31 19.23
N THR A 186 -16.81 16.45 17.92
CA THR A 186 -16.47 17.75 17.31
C THR A 186 -17.70 18.44 16.73
N LEU A 187 -18.64 17.72 16.11
CA LEU A 187 -19.91 18.31 15.64
C LEU A 187 -20.76 18.88 16.77
N GLY A 188 -20.65 18.30 17.98
CA GLY A 188 -21.29 18.84 19.17
C GLY A 188 -20.75 20.22 19.59
N VAL A 189 -19.56 20.61 19.09
CA VAL A 189 -18.91 21.89 19.37
C VAL A 189 -19.04 22.84 18.17
N SER A 190 -18.59 22.41 16.98
CA SER A 190 -18.84 23.12 15.72
C SER A 190 -18.61 22.24 14.49
N ALA A 191 -19.45 22.41 13.46
CA ALA A 191 -19.25 21.75 12.17
C ALA A 191 -17.94 22.19 11.48
N ALA A 192 -17.53 23.45 11.70
CA ALA A 192 -16.27 23.99 11.21
C ALA A 192 -15.07 23.21 11.77
N ALA A 193 -15.02 22.96 13.08
CA ALA A 193 -13.91 22.22 13.71
C ALA A 193 -13.72 20.81 13.16
N TYR A 194 -14.81 20.12 12.76
CA TYR A 194 -14.67 18.83 12.10
C TYR A 194 -14.16 18.98 10.66
N ALA A 195 -14.67 19.96 9.90
CA ALA A 195 -14.21 20.25 8.54
C ALA A 195 -12.71 20.61 8.49
N HIS A 196 -12.20 21.30 9.51
CA HIS A 196 -10.78 21.69 9.60
C HIS A 196 -9.82 20.50 9.63
N ARG A 197 -10.28 19.32 10.10
CA ARG A 197 -9.48 18.08 10.06
C ARG A 197 -9.21 17.60 8.63
N PHE A 198 -10.01 18.03 7.65
CA PHE A 198 -9.89 17.68 6.23
C PHE A 198 -9.27 18.81 5.40
N THR A 199 -9.55 20.07 5.75
CA THR A 199 -9.05 21.21 4.99
C THR A 199 -7.65 21.65 5.43
N GLY A 200 -7.25 21.40 6.68
CA GLY A 200 -5.97 21.87 7.22
C GLY A 200 -5.98 23.38 7.44
N GLU A 201 -6.44 23.82 8.62
CA GLU A 201 -6.56 25.24 8.97
C GLU A 201 -5.45 25.78 9.89
N ALA A 202 -5.39 27.12 9.95
CA ALA A 202 -4.49 27.88 10.80
C ALA A 202 -4.61 27.45 12.28
N GLY A 203 -3.53 26.90 12.83
CA GLY A 203 -3.45 26.46 14.23
C GLY A 203 -3.06 24.99 14.39
N ILE A 204 -3.21 24.18 13.33
CA ILE A 204 -2.64 22.83 13.28
C ILE A 204 -1.32 22.94 12.53
N PHE A 205 -0.20 22.90 13.26
CA PHE A 205 1.10 22.85 12.60
C PHE A 205 1.17 21.57 11.76
N MET A 206 1.44 21.72 10.47
CA MET A 206 1.52 20.62 9.54
C MET A 206 2.72 20.83 8.62
N PRO A 207 3.49 19.77 8.33
CA PRO A 207 4.56 19.84 7.33
C PRO A 207 4.01 20.26 5.96
N LEU A 208 4.85 20.83 5.09
CA LEU A 208 4.41 21.37 3.79
C LEU A 208 3.76 20.32 2.86
N LEU A 209 4.25 19.09 2.91
CA LEU A 209 3.69 17.92 2.22
C LEU A 209 2.82 17.07 3.15
N GLY A 210 2.53 17.59 4.34
CA GLY A 210 1.70 16.95 5.34
C GLY A 210 0.25 16.82 4.90
N ILE A 211 -0.40 15.81 5.46
CA ILE A 211 -1.76 15.42 5.09
C ILE A 211 -2.67 15.76 6.27
N PRO A 212 -3.80 16.46 6.04
CA PRO A 212 -4.77 16.71 7.10
C PRO A 212 -5.18 15.42 7.81
N ALA A 213 -5.16 15.43 9.14
CA ALA A 213 -5.28 14.20 9.94
C ALA A 213 -6.60 13.45 9.69
N GLY A 214 -7.72 14.15 9.50
CA GLY A 214 -9.01 13.53 9.18
C GLY A 214 -9.05 12.94 7.77
N TRP A 215 -8.36 13.55 6.82
CA TRP A 215 -8.22 13.00 5.48
C TRP A 215 -7.44 11.69 5.49
N LEU A 216 -6.29 11.69 6.18
CA LEU A 216 -5.43 10.52 6.30
C LEU A 216 -6.12 9.35 7.00
N SER A 217 -6.84 9.60 8.10
CA SER A 217 -7.52 8.54 8.85
C SER A 217 -8.65 7.89 8.05
N VAL A 218 -9.50 8.69 7.39
CA VAL A 218 -10.55 8.18 6.49
C VAL A 218 -9.94 7.41 5.32
N LEU A 219 -8.89 7.94 4.70
CA LEU A 219 -8.19 7.28 3.62
C LEU A 219 -7.65 5.91 4.05
N MET A 220 -6.97 5.85 5.19
CA MET A 220 -6.42 4.59 5.71
C MET A 220 -7.52 3.59 6.07
N ALA A 221 -8.62 4.05 6.67
CA ALA A 221 -9.76 3.19 6.98
C ALA A 221 -10.37 2.60 5.70
N LEU A 222 -10.64 3.43 4.69
CA LEU A 222 -11.18 3.01 3.40
C LEU A 222 -10.23 2.05 2.67
N LEU A 223 -8.94 2.37 2.65
CA LEU A 223 -7.91 1.53 2.04
C LEU A 223 -7.87 0.14 2.67
N CYS A 224 -7.92 0.06 4.00
CA CYS A 224 -7.95 -1.20 4.73
C CYS A 224 -9.24 -1.98 4.45
N LEU A 225 -10.42 -1.34 4.45
CA LEU A 225 -11.69 -1.99 4.17
C LEU A 225 -11.77 -2.52 2.73
N VAL A 226 -11.33 -1.74 1.74
CA VAL A 226 -11.32 -2.17 0.33
C VAL A 226 -10.33 -3.33 0.13
N ALA A 227 -9.15 -3.26 0.76
CA ALA A 227 -8.19 -4.35 0.72
C ALA A 227 -8.72 -5.61 1.42
N ALA A 228 -9.46 -5.48 2.52
CA ALA A 228 -10.09 -6.58 3.23
C ALA A 228 -11.16 -7.28 2.37
N VAL A 229 -12.08 -6.51 1.78
CA VAL A 229 -13.08 -7.04 0.84
C VAL A 229 -12.40 -7.73 -0.35
N GLY A 230 -11.36 -7.10 -0.91
CA GLY A 230 -10.54 -7.72 -1.95
C GLY A 230 -9.91 -9.04 -1.51
N ALA A 231 -9.40 -9.12 -0.28
CA ALA A 231 -8.76 -10.31 0.25
C ALA A 231 -9.76 -11.46 0.46
N PHE A 232 -10.95 -11.17 1.00
CA PHE A 232 -12.03 -12.15 1.13
C PHE A 232 -12.55 -12.63 -0.24
N ALA A 233 -12.67 -11.70 -1.20
CA ALA A 233 -13.03 -12.03 -2.58
C ALA A 233 -11.90 -12.71 -3.37
N ARG A 234 -10.68 -12.78 -2.80
CA ARG A 234 -9.45 -13.23 -3.48
C ARG A 234 -9.17 -12.49 -4.79
N ALA A 235 -9.49 -11.20 -4.81
CA ALA A 235 -9.29 -10.36 -5.98
C ALA A 235 -7.79 -10.18 -6.28
N PRO A 236 -7.36 -10.12 -7.56
CA PRO A 236 -5.94 -9.93 -7.90
C PRO A 236 -5.32 -8.64 -7.37
N PHE A 237 -6.13 -7.59 -7.18
CA PHE A 237 -5.69 -6.31 -6.61
C PHE A 237 -5.54 -6.35 -5.09
N ALA A 238 -6.06 -7.37 -4.40
CA ALA A 238 -6.06 -7.44 -2.95
C ALA A 238 -4.65 -7.46 -2.38
N ARG A 239 -3.72 -8.14 -3.06
CA ARG A 239 -2.33 -8.25 -2.62
C ARG A 239 -1.58 -6.91 -2.67
N PRO A 240 -1.45 -6.23 -3.83
CA PRO A 240 -0.75 -4.94 -3.86
C PRO A 240 -1.45 -3.89 -2.99
N LEU A 241 -2.79 -3.85 -2.99
CA LEU A 241 -3.52 -2.89 -2.17
C LEU A 241 -3.34 -3.18 -0.67
N GLY A 242 -3.41 -4.44 -0.26
CA GLY A 242 -3.18 -4.87 1.13
C GLY A 242 -1.75 -4.61 1.60
N LEU A 243 -0.74 -4.76 0.74
CA LEU A 243 0.64 -4.40 1.07
C LEU A 243 0.81 -2.89 1.29
N VAL A 244 0.16 -2.06 0.46
CA VAL A 244 0.16 -0.60 0.64
C VAL A 244 -0.56 -0.22 1.93
N ALA A 245 -1.73 -0.80 2.20
CA ALA A 245 -2.47 -0.59 3.44
C ALA A 245 -1.63 -0.97 4.67
N ALA A 246 -1.01 -2.14 4.63
CA ALA A 246 -0.19 -2.65 5.71
C ALA A 246 1.07 -1.80 5.95
N ALA A 247 1.71 -1.28 4.89
CA ALA A 247 2.82 -0.34 5.02
C ALA A 247 2.38 0.95 5.74
N GLY A 248 1.17 1.47 5.43
CA GLY A 248 0.60 2.62 6.12
C GLY A 248 0.28 2.37 7.58
N LEU A 249 -0.28 1.19 7.90
CA LEU A 249 -0.54 0.77 9.29
C LEU A 249 0.77 0.62 10.08
N THR A 250 1.79 -0.01 9.50
CA THR A 250 3.11 -0.14 10.12
C THR A 250 3.75 1.22 10.36
N ALA A 251 3.67 2.15 9.41
CA ALA A 251 4.18 3.51 9.58
C ALA A 251 3.45 4.24 10.73
N SER A 252 2.12 4.25 10.71
CA SER A 252 1.28 4.87 11.76
C SER A 252 1.57 4.28 13.15
N GLY A 253 1.59 2.96 13.23
CA GLY A 253 1.83 2.23 14.47
C GLY A 253 3.26 2.40 14.98
N ALA A 254 4.26 2.53 14.10
CA ALA A 254 5.64 2.81 14.49
C ALA A 254 5.80 4.22 15.10
N LEU A 255 5.18 5.25 14.51
CA LEU A 255 5.15 6.59 15.11
C LEU A 255 4.45 6.57 16.47
N SER A 256 3.31 5.89 16.54
CA SER A 256 2.53 5.77 17.78
C SER A 256 3.32 5.07 18.89
N LEU A 257 3.95 3.93 18.59
CA LEU A 257 4.79 3.21 19.54
C LEU A 257 5.99 4.05 19.98
N SER A 258 6.67 4.70 19.04
CA SER A 258 7.85 5.50 19.35
C SER A 258 7.49 6.70 20.25
N LEU A 259 6.36 7.36 19.98
CA LEU A 259 5.82 8.42 20.83
C LEU A 259 5.44 7.91 22.23
N VAL A 260 4.79 6.74 22.31
CA VAL A 260 4.41 6.10 23.57
C VAL A 260 5.62 5.76 24.44
N LEU A 261 6.68 5.23 23.84
CA LEU A 261 7.93 4.93 24.54
C LEU A 261 8.64 6.20 24.98
N ARG A 262 8.70 7.22 24.11
CA ARG A 262 9.37 8.50 24.39
C ARG A 262 8.70 9.28 25.52
N LEU A 263 7.37 9.22 25.61
CA LEU A 263 6.57 9.90 26.64
C LEU A 263 6.29 9.03 27.87
N ASP A 264 6.90 7.84 27.93
CA ASP A 264 6.72 6.86 29.01
C ASP A 264 5.23 6.58 29.34
N LEU A 265 4.40 6.43 28.29
CA LEU A 265 2.94 6.30 28.48
C LEU A 265 2.52 4.90 28.96
N LEU A 266 3.42 3.90 28.89
CA LEU A 266 3.13 2.53 29.29
C LEU A 266 3.19 2.30 30.80
N THR A 267 4.02 3.05 31.54
CA THR A 267 4.22 2.85 32.98
C THR A 267 2.95 3.08 33.80
N HIS A 268 2.10 4.01 33.33
CA HIS A 268 0.85 4.37 34.01
C HIS A 268 -0.37 4.05 33.15
N PHE A 269 -0.28 3.05 32.24
CA PHE A 269 -1.35 2.76 31.28
C PHE A 269 -2.72 2.56 31.95
N ALA A 270 -2.76 1.85 33.08
CA ALA A 270 -3.99 1.58 33.81
C ALA A 270 -4.62 2.84 34.46
N ASP A 271 -3.80 3.85 34.77
CA ASP A 271 -4.23 5.10 35.42
C ASP A 271 -4.72 6.14 34.40
N ARG A 272 -4.53 5.89 33.11
CA ARG A 272 -4.94 6.76 32.01
C ARG A 272 -6.43 6.66 31.73
N GLY A 273 -7.00 7.72 31.13
CA GLY A 273 -8.39 7.68 30.69
C GLY A 273 -8.62 6.63 29.59
N LEU A 274 -9.83 6.05 29.52
CA LEU A 274 -10.18 5.03 28.52
C LEU A 274 -9.83 5.44 27.08
N ARG A 275 -10.02 6.73 26.75
CA ARG A 275 -9.66 7.26 25.43
C ARG A 275 -8.17 7.10 25.11
N GLU A 276 -7.31 7.42 26.07
CA GLU A 276 -5.85 7.32 25.91
C GLU A 276 -5.43 5.86 25.82
N GLN A 277 -6.00 5.00 26.66
CA GLN A 277 -5.79 3.55 26.61
C GLN A 277 -6.14 2.98 25.23
N LEU A 278 -7.32 3.33 24.70
CA LEU A 278 -7.75 2.90 23.36
C LEU A 278 -6.87 3.47 22.25
N SER A 279 -6.34 4.68 22.41
CA SER A 279 -5.47 5.30 21.41
C SER A 279 -4.12 4.59 21.34
N ILE A 280 -3.53 4.28 22.50
CA ILE A 280 -2.29 3.48 22.61
C ILE A 280 -2.52 2.07 22.07
N ALA A 281 -3.60 1.39 22.49
CA ALA A 281 -3.93 0.05 22.04
C ALA A 281 -4.19 0.00 20.52
N GLY A 282 -4.86 1.02 19.97
CA GLY A 282 -5.08 1.17 18.53
C GLY A 282 -3.77 1.30 17.74
N GLY A 283 -2.85 2.15 18.20
CA GLY A 283 -1.54 2.30 17.54
C GLY A 283 -0.70 1.02 17.57
N LEU A 284 -0.71 0.29 18.70
CA LEU A 284 -0.06 -1.02 18.80
C LEU A 284 -0.71 -2.06 17.90
N PHE A 285 -2.04 -2.06 17.84
CA PHE A 285 -2.80 -2.95 16.96
C PHE A 285 -2.47 -2.68 15.49
N ASP A 286 -2.43 -1.41 15.06
CA ASP A 286 -2.06 -1.04 13.69
C ASP A 286 -0.65 -1.51 13.32
N LEU A 287 0.32 -1.35 14.25
CA LEU A 287 1.68 -1.83 14.05
C LEU A 287 1.73 -3.34 13.82
N LEU A 288 1.11 -4.10 14.74
CA LEU A 288 1.11 -5.56 14.70
C LEU A 288 0.34 -6.08 13.48
N ALA A 289 -0.85 -5.53 13.22
CA ALA A 289 -1.66 -5.88 12.06
C ALA A 289 -0.92 -5.59 10.75
N GLY A 290 -0.30 -4.41 10.62
CA GLY A 290 0.51 -4.03 9.47
C GLY A 290 1.66 -5.00 9.23
N VAL A 291 2.45 -5.31 10.26
CA VAL A 291 3.58 -6.25 10.14
C VAL A 291 3.10 -7.65 9.75
N VAL A 292 2.06 -8.17 10.40
CA VAL A 292 1.53 -9.50 10.08
C VAL A 292 0.98 -9.56 8.65
N VAL A 293 0.23 -8.54 8.21
CA VAL A 293 -0.29 -8.47 6.85
C VAL A 293 0.84 -8.39 5.83
N LEU A 294 1.90 -7.61 6.09
CA LEU A 294 3.08 -7.56 5.22
C LEU A 294 3.71 -8.95 5.08
N LEU A 295 3.92 -9.67 6.19
CA LEU A 295 4.52 -11.01 6.18
C LEU A 295 3.64 -12.02 5.43
N VAL A 296 2.34 -12.02 5.71
CA VAL A 296 1.38 -12.97 5.14
C VAL A 296 1.17 -12.72 3.64
N LEU A 297 1.17 -11.45 3.20
CA LEU A 297 1.02 -11.09 1.78
C LEU A 297 2.35 -11.03 1.01
N ALA A 298 3.51 -11.09 1.68
CA ALA A 298 4.82 -11.18 1.03
C ALA A 298 5.01 -12.52 0.29
N GLY A 299 4.35 -13.60 0.73
CA GLY A 299 4.38 -14.91 0.09
C GLY A 299 3.83 -14.91 -1.35
N ARG A 300 4.41 -15.71 -2.26
CA ARG A 300 3.86 -15.89 -3.63
C ARG A 300 2.45 -16.47 -3.53
N GLY A 301 1.48 -15.82 -4.19
CA GLY A 301 0.08 -16.27 -4.22
C GLY A 301 -0.10 -17.57 -4.99
N ASP A 302 -1.19 -18.29 -4.71
CA ASP A 302 -1.53 -19.51 -5.43
C ASP A 302 -1.82 -19.18 -6.89
N SER A 303 -1.01 -19.71 -7.81
CA SER A 303 -1.37 -19.77 -9.22
C SER A 303 -2.61 -20.63 -9.37
N ALA A 304 -3.78 -20.04 -9.21
CA ALA A 304 -5.06 -20.60 -9.59
C ALA A 304 -5.05 -20.80 -11.12
N GLY A 305 -4.45 -21.91 -11.55
CA GLY A 305 -4.22 -22.25 -12.96
C GLY A 305 -3.11 -23.27 -13.21
N ALA A 306 -2.17 -23.49 -12.28
CA ALA A 306 -1.07 -24.47 -12.45
C ALA A 306 -1.12 -25.61 -11.41
N GLY A 307 -2.34 -26.00 -11.00
CA GLY A 307 -2.59 -27.01 -9.96
C GLY A 307 -3.42 -28.21 -10.42
N GLY A 308 -3.56 -28.41 -11.74
CA GLY A 308 -3.90 -29.71 -12.32
C GLY A 308 -2.73 -30.69 -12.33
N ALA A 309 -1.57 -30.31 -11.79
CA ALA A 309 -0.51 -31.24 -11.44
C ALA A 309 -0.81 -31.80 -10.05
N LEU A 310 -1.68 -32.81 -10.01
CA LEU A 310 -1.69 -33.75 -8.90
C LEU A 310 -0.24 -34.20 -8.66
N PRO A 311 0.25 -34.30 -7.41
CA PRO A 311 1.45 -35.08 -7.17
C PRO A 311 1.16 -36.47 -7.75
N PHE A 312 2.02 -36.93 -8.66
CA PHE A 312 2.01 -38.30 -9.14
C PHE A 312 2.10 -39.21 -7.92
N ARG A 313 0.94 -39.58 -7.35
CA ARG A 313 0.82 -40.76 -6.50
C ARG A 313 0.87 -41.91 -7.49
N PRO A 314 1.90 -42.78 -7.47
CA PRO A 314 1.79 -44.04 -8.17
C PRO A 314 0.58 -44.76 -7.58
N ARG A 315 -0.47 -44.90 -8.40
CA ARG A 315 -1.66 -45.64 -8.05
C ARG A 315 -1.24 -47.10 -7.95
N PRO A 316 -1.35 -47.77 -6.79
CA PRO A 316 -1.09 -49.20 -6.71
C PRO A 316 -2.08 -49.93 -7.61
N GLY A 317 -1.57 -50.91 -8.35
CA GLY A 317 -2.28 -51.60 -9.43
C GLY A 317 -3.68 -52.07 -9.03
N SER A 318 -4.65 -51.72 -9.87
CA SER A 318 -5.94 -52.40 -9.93
C SER A 318 -5.85 -53.40 -11.08
N TYR A 319 -5.69 -54.66 -10.72
CA TYR A 319 -5.93 -55.80 -11.58
C TYR A 319 -7.43 -55.89 -11.90
N GLY A 320 -7.75 -56.18 -13.17
CA GLY A 320 -8.95 -56.92 -13.58
C GLY A 320 -10.28 -56.15 -13.65
N HIS A 321 -10.72 -55.80 -14.86
CA HIS A 321 -11.76 -56.57 -15.58
C HIS A 321 -11.99 -55.94 -16.97
N ALA A 322 -11.76 -56.74 -18.02
CA ALA A 322 -12.08 -56.40 -19.39
C ALA A 322 -13.59 -56.45 -19.63
N GLY A 323 -14.18 -55.34 -20.06
CA GLY A 323 -15.50 -55.29 -20.70
C GLY A 323 -15.34 -55.43 -22.23
N PRO A 324 -16.25 -56.14 -22.93
CA PRO A 324 -16.08 -56.45 -24.35
C PRO A 324 -16.70 -55.36 -25.24
N GLY A 325 -16.01 -54.95 -26.30
CA GLY A 325 -16.61 -54.07 -27.31
C GLY A 325 -15.65 -53.45 -28.33
N GLY A 326 -15.12 -54.29 -29.21
CA GLY A 326 -14.72 -54.02 -30.62
C GLY A 326 -14.31 -52.62 -31.07
N GLY A 327 -13.04 -52.45 -31.42
CA GLY A 327 -12.55 -51.29 -32.17
C GLY A 327 -11.05 -51.33 -32.46
N GLY A 328 -10.69 -52.08 -33.51
CA GLY A 328 -9.46 -52.01 -34.31
C GLY A 328 -8.15 -51.47 -33.71
N TYR A 329 -7.18 -52.37 -33.53
CA TYR A 329 -5.75 -52.03 -33.61
C TYR A 329 -5.03 -53.10 -34.45
N GLY A 330 -4.49 -52.69 -35.60
CA GLY A 330 -3.61 -53.51 -36.41
C GLY A 330 -2.24 -53.72 -35.73
N PRO A 331 -1.46 -54.71 -36.17
CA PRO A 331 -0.15 -54.99 -35.59
C PRO A 331 0.83 -53.82 -35.82
N PRO A 332 1.74 -53.56 -34.87
CA PRO A 332 2.71 -52.47 -34.99
C PRO A 332 3.68 -52.71 -36.16
N PRO A 333 4.12 -51.67 -36.89
CA PRO A 333 5.08 -51.81 -37.96
C PRO A 333 6.46 -52.26 -37.42
N PRO A 334 7.19 -53.13 -38.14
CA PRO A 334 8.49 -53.61 -37.71
C PRO A 334 9.52 -52.47 -37.69
N SER A 335 10.25 -52.40 -36.59
CA SER A 335 11.27 -51.41 -36.27
C SER A 335 12.66 -51.81 -36.79
N SER A 336 12.91 -51.68 -38.10
CA SER A 336 14.27 -51.56 -38.65
C SER A 336 14.26 -51.47 -40.18
N PRO A 337 14.89 -50.46 -40.80
CA PRO A 337 15.17 -50.48 -42.24
C PRO A 337 16.31 -51.47 -42.56
N PRO A 338 16.31 -52.14 -43.73
CA PRO A 338 17.34 -53.09 -44.10
C PRO A 338 18.69 -52.40 -44.38
N PRO A 339 19.84 -53.04 -44.10
CA PRO A 339 21.16 -52.47 -44.34
C PRO A 339 21.49 -52.43 -45.84
N GLY A 340 21.92 -51.27 -46.35
CA GLY A 340 22.66 -51.17 -47.63
C GLY A 340 22.03 -50.39 -48.79
N TRP A 341 21.24 -49.34 -48.52
CA TRP A 341 20.94 -48.29 -49.52
C TRP A 341 21.73 -47.03 -49.24
#